data_AF-A0A2V9LH20-F1
#
_entry.id   AF-A0A2V9LH20-F1
#
_cell.length_a   1.000
_cell.length_b   1.000
_cell.length_c   1.000
_cell.angle_alpha   90.00
_cell.angle_beta   90.00
_cell.angle_gamma   90.00
#
_symmetry.space_group_name_H-M   'P 1'
#
loop_
_entity.id
_entity.type
_entity.pdbx_description
1 polymer ?
#
loop_
_entity_poly.entity_id
_entity_poly.type
_entity_poly.pdbx_seq_one_letter_code
_entity_poly.pdbx_strand_id
1 'polypeptide(L)'
;MVRVMKPDGRLAIIDTLGPESDSKFDLHNRIEALRDPSHTLSLRLTTFLEMFEKCDLEIARQSLKRRQRSYDQWMLRAGLEPSHKSYQETRKLLEESMPGDRAGFSPLPQGDDILITHNEGMFVLVGTKAQG
;
A
#
# COMPACT_ATOMS: atom_id res chain seq x y z
N MET A 1 14.53 -4.72 12.45
CA MET A 1 15.49 -5.07 11.38
C MET A 1 16.86 -4.44 11.62
N VAL A 2 16.93 -3.14 11.94
CA VAL A 2 18.21 -2.41 12.15
C VAL A 2 19.19 -3.09 13.12
N ARG A 3 18.73 -3.53 14.30
CA ARG A 3 19.55 -4.20 15.33
C ARG A 3 20.42 -5.36 14.80
N VAL A 4 19.98 -6.06 13.75
CA VAL A 4 20.67 -7.24 13.20
C VAL A 4 21.38 -6.95 11.87
N MET A 5 21.31 -5.71 11.38
CA MET A 5 22.00 -5.28 10.17
C MET A 5 23.49 -5.09 10.47
N LYS A 6 24.37 -5.54 9.57
CA LYS A 6 25.82 -5.26 9.65
C LYS A 6 26.09 -3.76 9.47
N PRO A 7 27.23 -3.23 9.94
CA PRO A 7 27.58 -1.81 9.78
C PRO A 7 27.60 -1.30 8.33
N ASP A 8 27.91 -2.15 7.35
CA ASP A 8 27.89 -1.89 5.91
C ASP A 8 26.68 -2.54 5.20
N GLY A 9 25.74 -3.06 5.99
CA GLY A 9 24.55 -3.74 5.52
C GLY A 9 23.57 -2.79 4.83
N ARG A 10 22.70 -3.38 4.00
CA ARG A 10 21.60 -2.70 3.35
C ARG A 10 20.28 -3.33 3.78
N LEU A 11 19.27 -2.49 3.95
CA LEU A 11 17.90 -2.91 4.20
C LEU A 11 17.04 -2.57 2.98
N ALA A 12 16.40 -3.58 2.39
CA ALA A 12 15.44 -3.37 1.31
C ALA A 12 14.02 -3.52 1.85
N ILE A 13 13.18 -2.51 1.64
CA ILE A 13 11.76 -2.52 1.99
C ILE A 13 10.97 -2.26 0.72
N ILE A 14 10.01 -3.14 0.43
CA ILE A 14 9.08 -3.00 -0.70
C ILE A 14 7.69 -3.24 -0.14
N ASP A 15 6.82 -2.24 -0.26
CA ASP A 15 5.46 -2.35 0.24
C ASP A 15 4.50 -1.45 -0.54
N THR A 16 3.21 -1.74 -0.41
CA THR A 16 2.14 -0.83 -0.84
C THR A 16 2.11 0.42 0.03
N LEU A 17 1.72 1.55 -0.57
CA LEU A 17 1.61 2.84 0.09
C LEU A 17 0.15 3.26 0.17
N GLY A 18 -0.30 3.56 1.39
CA GLY A 18 -1.58 4.18 1.65
C GLY A 18 -1.61 5.66 1.21
N PRO A 19 -2.81 6.22 0.94
CA PRO A 19 -2.96 7.64 0.63
C PRO A 19 -2.50 8.56 1.76
N GLU A 20 -1.92 9.72 1.44
CA GLU A 20 -1.49 10.69 2.46
C GLU A 20 -2.68 11.38 3.16
N SER A 21 -3.77 11.61 2.44
CA SER A 21 -4.99 12.23 2.99
C SER A 21 -5.67 11.31 3.99
N ASP A 22 -5.97 11.79 5.19
CA ASP A 22 -6.55 11.00 6.28
C ASP A 22 -7.85 10.30 5.92
N SER A 23 -8.81 11.04 5.35
CA SER A 23 -10.09 10.46 4.94
C SER A 23 -9.93 9.38 3.87
N LYS A 24 -8.95 9.54 2.96
CA LYS A 24 -8.62 8.52 1.96
C LYS A 24 -7.91 7.33 2.59
N PHE A 25 -6.99 7.58 3.52
CA PHE A 25 -6.20 6.56 4.21
C PHE A 25 -7.08 5.59 4.99
N ASP A 26 -8.03 6.11 5.76
CA ASP A 26 -8.93 5.29 6.58
C ASP A 26 -9.83 4.42 5.69
N LEU A 27 -10.39 5.00 4.64
CA LEU A 27 -11.24 4.26 3.70
C LEU A 27 -10.45 3.25 2.87
N HIS A 28 -9.23 3.60 2.44
CA HIS A 28 -8.32 2.71 1.73
C HIS A 28 -8.03 1.45 2.56
N ASN A 29 -7.59 1.64 3.80
CA ASN A 29 -7.26 0.53 4.68
C ASN A 29 -8.49 -0.29 5.08
N ARG A 30 -9.67 0.33 5.18
CA ARG A 30 -10.92 -0.40 5.36
C ARG A 30 -11.24 -1.31 4.17
N ILE A 31 -11.03 -0.84 2.93
CA ILE A 31 -11.23 -1.65 1.72
C ILE A 31 -10.23 -2.81 1.67
N GLU A 32 -8.95 -2.56 1.94
CA GLU A 32 -7.92 -3.61 2.01
C GLU A 32 -8.26 -4.67 3.09
N ALA A 33 -8.71 -4.25 4.27
CA ALA A 33 -9.11 -5.15 5.36
C ALA A 33 -10.39 -5.96 5.06
N LEU A 34 -11.34 -5.40 4.29
CA LEU A 34 -12.51 -6.15 3.82
C LEU A 34 -12.11 -7.24 2.80
N ARG A 35 -11.12 -6.93 1.96
CA ARG A 35 -10.55 -7.85 0.97
C ARG A 35 -9.69 -8.94 1.61
N ASP A 36 -8.93 -8.62 2.65
CA ASP A 36 -8.05 -9.53 3.37
C ASP A 36 -8.08 -9.25 4.88
N PRO A 37 -8.72 -10.11 5.70
CA PRO A 37 -8.81 -9.92 7.15
C PRO A 37 -7.45 -9.92 7.88
N SER A 38 -6.39 -10.40 7.24
CA SER A 38 -5.02 -10.35 7.79
C SER A 38 -4.32 -9.02 7.54
N HIS A 39 -4.91 -8.14 6.72
CA HIS A 39 -4.40 -6.81 6.45
C HIS A 39 -4.31 -6.00 7.75
N THR A 40 -3.13 -5.46 8.03
CA THR A 40 -2.91 -4.59 9.17
C THR A 40 -3.05 -3.13 8.74
N LEU A 41 -2.13 -2.64 7.90
CA LEU A 41 -2.13 -1.27 7.43
C LEU A 41 -1.20 -1.09 6.23
N SER A 42 -1.69 -0.44 5.18
CA SER A 42 -0.87 0.14 4.10
C SER A 42 -0.36 1.50 4.60
N LEU A 43 0.90 1.58 5.01
CA LEU A 43 1.47 2.80 5.59
C LEU A 43 1.57 3.94 4.56
N ARG A 44 1.50 5.18 5.05
CA ARG A 44 1.81 6.37 4.23
C ARG A 44 3.29 6.41 3.89
N LEU A 45 3.64 7.08 2.80
CA LEU A 45 5.04 7.33 2.47
C LEU A 45 5.71 8.13 3.60
N THR A 46 5.02 9.16 4.09
CA THR A 46 5.49 10.00 5.22
C THR A 46 5.80 9.16 6.46
N THR A 47 4.96 8.17 6.79
CA THR A 47 5.20 7.27 7.92
C THR A 47 6.47 6.42 7.72
N PHE A 48 6.71 5.89 6.51
CA PHE A 48 7.96 5.19 6.22
C PHE A 48 9.18 6.11 6.37
N LEU A 49 9.12 7.33 5.84
CA LEU A 49 10.22 8.29 5.93
C LEU A 49 10.55 8.64 7.39
N GLU A 50 9.54 8.91 8.22
CA GLU A 50 9.72 9.13 9.65
C GLU A 50 10.34 7.92 10.36
N MET A 51 9.93 6.70 10.00
CA MET A 51 10.50 5.48 10.59
C MET A 51 11.97 5.32 10.22
N PHE A 52 12.37 5.66 8.99
CA PHE A 52 13.76 5.60 8.56
C PHE A 52 14.62 6.60 9.32
N GLU A 53 14.14 7.83 9.44
CA GLU A 53 14.80 8.88 10.24
C GLU A 53 14.96 8.46 11.71
N LYS A 54 13.88 8.00 12.36
CA LYS A 54 13.89 7.51 13.75
C LYS A 54 14.81 6.31 13.98
N CYS A 55 15.21 5.62 12.92
CA CYS A 55 16.06 4.44 12.97
C CYS A 55 17.49 4.69 12.46
N ASP A 56 17.88 5.96 12.25
CA ASP A 56 19.20 6.33 11.73
C ASP A 56 19.51 5.66 10.38
N LEU A 57 18.51 5.62 9.49
CA LEU A 57 18.62 5.05 8.15
C LEU A 57 18.54 6.14 7.08
N GLU A 58 19.46 6.09 6.11
CA GLU A 58 19.46 6.91 4.91
C GLU A 58 18.95 6.13 3.70
N ILE A 59 18.20 6.81 2.83
CA ILE A 59 17.73 6.24 1.57
C ILE A 59 18.85 6.28 0.53
N ALA A 60 19.51 5.15 0.32
CA ALA A 60 20.50 5.00 -0.75
C ALA A 60 19.84 4.94 -2.14
N ARG A 61 18.63 4.38 -2.24
CA ARG A 61 17.83 4.36 -3.46
C ARG A 61 16.35 4.26 -3.14
N GLN A 62 15.52 4.95 -3.90
CA GLN A 62 14.07 4.76 -3.86
C GLN A 62 13.45 4.65 -5.25
N SER A 63 12.30 3.99 -5.32
CA SER A 63 11.41 3.99 -6.47
C SER A 63 9.96 3.99 -5.97
N LEU A 64 9.16 4.93 -6.48
CA LEU A 64 7.72 4.97 -6.26
C LEU A 64 7.04 4.58 -7.56
N LYS A 65 6.10 3.63 -7.48
CA LYS A 65 5.40 3.11 -8.66
C LYS A 65 3.90 3.11 -8.44
N ARG A 66 3.18 3.39 -9.52
CA ARG A 66 1.73 3.20 -9.60
C ARG A 66 1.47 1.93 -10.39
N ARG A 67 0.75 0.97 -9.80
CA ARG A 67 0.46 -0.33 -10.37
C ARG A 67 -1.03 -0.44 -10.62
N GLN A 68 -1.42 -0.45 -11.89
CA GLN A 68 -2.80 -0.76 -12.26
C GLN A 68 -3.03 -2.27 -12.17
N ARG A 69 -4.20 -2.65 -11.66
CA ARG A 69 -4.63 -4.04 -11.50
C ARG A 69 -6.11 -4.12 -11.84
N SER A 70 -6.52 -5.24 -12.42
CA SER A 70 -7.94 -5.64 -12.43
C SER A 70 -8.40 -5.85 -10.99
N TYR A 71 -9.55 -5.29 -10.65
CA TYR A 71 -10.21 -5.47 -9.36
C TYR A 71 -10.58 -6.94 -9.17
N ASP A 72 -11.21 -7.56 -10.17
CA ASP A 72 -11.61 -8.97 -10.09
C ASP A 72 -10.41 -9.87 -9.82
N GLN A 73 -9.32 -9.70 -10.57
CA GLN A 73 -8.10 -10.47 -10.35
C GLN A 73 -7.45 -10.16 -9.00
N TRP A 74 -7.61 -8.95 -8.46
CA TRP A 74 -7.12 -8.60 -7.13
C TRP A 74 -7.91 -9.28 -6.00
N MET A 75 -9.22 -9.44 -6.16
CA MET A 75 -10.07 -10.21 -5.26
C MET A 75 -9.82 -11.71 -5.36
N LEU A 76 -9.70 -12.26 -6.57
CA LEU A 76 -9.41 -13.68 -6.79
C LEU A 76 -8.08 -14.10 -6.15
N ARG A 77 -7.05 -13.24 -6.20
CA ARG A 77 -5.77 -13.48 -5.48
C ARG A 77 -5.92 -13.54 -3.96
N ALA A 78 -7.00 -13.03 -3.39
CA ALA A 78 -7.34 -13.17 -1.98
C ALA A 78 -8.16 -14.45 -1.69
N GLY A 79 -8.47 -15.26 -2.71
CA GLY A 79 -9.39 -16.39 -2.61
C GLY A 79 -10.87 -15.98 -2.60
N LEU A 80 -11.19 -14.75 -3.03
CA LEU A 80 -12.56 -14.22 -3.02
C LEU A 80 -13.14 -14.22 -4.44
N GLU A 81 -13.90 -15.27 -4.76
CA GLU A 81 -14.76 -15.35 -5.96
C GLU A 81 -15.91 -14.32 -5.91
N PRO A 82 -16.48 -13.90 -7.06
CA PRO A 82 -17.56 -12.91 -7.13
C PRO A 82 -18.81 -13.22 -6.29
N SER A 83 -19.05 -14.50 -5.98
CA SER A 83 -20.16 -14.95 -5.14
C SER A 83 -19.94 -14.71 -3.63
N HIS A 84 -18.71 -14.39 -3.19
CA HIS A 84 -18.42 -14.15 -1.78
C HIS A 84 -19.00 -12.83 -1.32
N LYS A 85 -19.54 -12.83 -0.09
CA LYS A 85 -20.05 -11.61 0.55
C LYS A 85 -18.99 -10.51 0.63
N SER A 86 -17.78 -10.85 1.07
CA SER A 86 -16.66 -9.88 1.15
C SER A 86 -16.29 -9.31 -0.21
N TYR A 87 -16.41 -10.10 -1.29
CA TYR A 87 -16.22 -9.60 -2.65
C TYR A 87 -17.23 -8.49 -2.96
N GLN A 88 -18.52 -8.77 -2.76
CA GLN A 88 -19.61 -7.85 -3.08
C GLN A 88 -19.56 -6.58 -2.23
N GLU A 89 -19.25 -6.71 -0.94
CA GLU A 89 -19.13 -5.58 -0.03
C GLU A 89 -17.93 -4.69 -0.37
N THR A 90 -16.78 -5.30 -0.67
CA THR A 90 -15.58 -4.57 -1.10
C THR A 90 -15.86 -3.83 -2.41
N ARG A 91 -16.52 -4.47 -3.36
CA ARG A 91 -16.84 -3.89 -4.68
C ARG A 91 -17.77 -2.70 -4.53
N LYS A 92 -18.86 -2.87 -3.78
CA LYS A 92 -19.81 -1.81 -3.48
C LYS A 92 -19.11 -0.60 -2.84
N LEU A 93 -18.27 -0.84 -1.83
CA LEU A 93 -17.56 0.25 -1.15
C LEU A 93 -16.56 0.96 -2.07
N LEU A 94 -15.87 0.21 -2.94
CA LEU A 94 -15.00 0.78 -3.95
C LEU A 94 -15.78 1.66 -4.93
N GLU A 95 -16.89 1.17 -5.48
CA GLU A 95 -17.78 1.88 -6.41
C GLU A 95 -18.35 3.17 -5.78
N GLU A 96 -18.83 3.09 -4.55
CA GLU A 96 -19.30 4.26 -3.79
C GLU A 96 -18.20 5.28 -3.54
N SER A 97 -16.94 4.86 -3.46
CA SER A 97 -15.78 5.73 -3.24
C SER A 97 -15.23 6.37 -4.53
N MET A 98 -15.66 5.91 -5.71
CA MET A 98 -15.13 6.38 -7.00
C MET A 98 -15.27 7.89 -7.22
N PRO A 99 -16.42 8.54 -6.92
CA PRO A 99 -16.55 9.97 -7.11
C PRO A 99 -15.52 10.73 -6.24
N GLY A 100 -14.59 11.44 -6.88
CA GLY A 100 -13.52 12.16 -6.20
C GLY A 100 -12.37 11.29 -5.67
N ASP A 101 -12.31 10.00 -6.05
CA ASP A 101 -11.30 9.04 -5.61
C ASP A 101 -11.12 9.04 -4.09
N ARG A 102 -12.22 8.85 -3.35
CA ARG A 102 -12.26 8.99 -1.88
C ARG A 102 -11.48 7.90 -1.16
N ALA A 103 -11.10 6.82 -1.83
CA ALA A 103 -10.30 5.73 -1.26
C ALA A 103 -8.86 5.67 -1.82
N GLY A 104 -8.50 6.54 -2.76
CA GLY A 104 -7.15 6.61 -3.32
C GLY A 104 -6.74 5.45 -4.23
N PHE A 105 -7.71 4.68 -4.75
CA PHE A 105 -7.48 3.63 -5.74
C PHE A 105 -7.51 4.14 -7.18
N SER A 106 -7.88 5.40 -7.42
CA SER A 106 -8.09 5.98 -8.76
C SER A 106 -8.86 5.02 -9.69
N PRO A 107 -10.06 4.54 -9.29
CA PRO A 107 -10.78 3.49 -9.98
C PRO A 107 -11.27 3.95 -11.36
N LEU A 108 -11.07 3.11 -12.38
CA LEU A 108 -11.52 3.33 -13.75
C LEU A 108 -12.40 2.16 -14.21
N PRO A 109 -13.69 2.39 -14.55
CA PRO A 109 -14.54 1.32 -15.08
C PRO A 109 -13.98 0.73 -16.37
N GLN A 110 -14.01 -0.59 -16.49
CA GLN A 110 -13.57 -1.32 -17.67
C GLN A 110 -14.54 -2.48 -17.97
N GLY A 111 -15.65 -2.17 -18.66
CA GLY A 111 -16.74 -3.13 -18.85
C GLY A 111 -17.35 -3.51 -17.51
N ASP A 112 -17.37 -4.81 -17.21
CA ASP A 112 -17.86 -5.34 -15.92
C ASP A 112 -16.79 -5.31 -14.81
N ASP A 113 -15.52 -5.03 -15.14
CA ASP A 113 -14.41 -4.93 -14.17
C ASP A 113 -14.07 -3.45 -13.88
N ILE A 114 -13.16 -3.24 -12.93
CA ILE A 114 -12.63 -1.93 -12.54
C ILE A 114 -11.10 -2.03 -12.52
N LEU A 115 -10.41 -1.14 -13.23
CA LEU A 115 -8.98 -0.95 -13.02
C LEU A 115 -8.76 -0.12 -11.76
N ILE A 116 -8.05 -0.68 -10.80
CA ILE A 116 -7.62 -0.03 -9.57
C ILE A 116 -6.12 0.21 -9.59
N THR A 117 -5.67 1.25 -8.89
CA THR A 117 -4.27 1.64 -8.77
C THR A 117 -3.78 1.44 -7.34
N HIS A 118 -2.72 0.67 -7.19
CA HIS A 118 -1.94 0.58 -5.95
C HIS A 118 -0.65 1.37 -6.10
N ASN A 119 -0.31 2.19 -5.10
CA ASN A 119 1.00 2.81 -5.00
C ASN A 119 1.96 1.85 -4.30
N GLU A 120 3.19 1.74 -4.77
CA GLU A 120 4.22 0.85 -4.26
C GLU A 120 5.49 1.67 -4.00
N GLY A 121 6.03 1.56 -2.80
CA GLY A 121 7.30 2.13 -2.40
C GLY A 121 8.36 1.05 -2.35
N MET A 122 9.50 1.30 -2.99
CA MET A 122 10.70 0.47 -2.90
C MET A 122 11.84 1.32 -2.36
N PHE A 123 12.43 0.93 -1.24
CA PHE A 123 13.51 1.65 -0.58
C PHE A 123 14.69 0.71 -0.34
N VAL A 124 15.88 1.17 -0.68
CA VAL A 124 17.15 0.58 -0.25
C VAL A 124 17.77 1.56 0.72
N LEU A 125 17.95 1.11 1.96
CA LEU A 125 18.40 1.91 3.08
C LEU A 125 19.79 1.45 3.53
N VAL A 126 20.59 2.39 4.03
CA VAL A 126 21.89 2.17 4.67
C VAL A 126 21.87 2.83 6.04
N GLY A 127 22.62 2.30 7.00
CA GLY A 127 22.78 2.95 8.30
C GLY A 127 23.62 4.22 8.17
N THR A 128 23.23 5.29 8.86
CA THR A 128 24.11 6.44 9.04
C THR A 128 25.25 6.01 9.96
N LYS A 129 26.51 6.13 9.49
CA LYS A 129 27.63 6.01 10.43
C LYS A 129 27.54 7.20 11.36
N ALA A 130 27.44 6.96 12.67
CA ALA A 130 27.79 7.98 13.64
C ALA A 130 29.23 8.43 13.32
N GLN A 131 29.39 9.67 12.85
CA GLN A 131 30.69 10.33 12.86
C GLN A 131 31.02 10.56 14.34
N GLY A 132 31.75 9.61 14.92
CA GLY A 132 32.50 9.80 16.16
C GLY A 132 33.81 10.50 15.88
#